data_AF-A0A241WFN4-F1
#
_entry.id   AF-A0A241WFN4-F1
#
_cell.length_a   1.000
_cell.length_b   1.000
_cell.length_c   1.000
_cell.angle_alpha   90.00
_cell.angle_beta   90.00
_cell.angle_gamma   90.00
#
_symmetry.space_group_name_H-M   'P 1'
#
loop_
_entity.id
_entity.type
_entity.pdbx_description
1 polymer ?
#
loop_
_entity_poly.entity_id
_entity_poly.type
_entity_poly.pdbx_seq_one_letter_code
_entity_poly.pdbx_strand_id
1 'polypeptide(L)'
;MEFRNLYNLSYKRNLNAVKENGLYLQYVEKQDFHICFEAIKNNPRALRFVKNQDEFLCGEAVSRCGDLLQYVFNKTLKTCLLALKNEGLAIQYINQPTEEMCLVAVKQNGYALKYIKGQNMKICHEAILTHPQAIKYVKNQLDDLCVLAVKKDGLTLKDIFYPNEMLYLIAVKSNPAAIQYIQNPSEELILLAVRRKPNMIQYIRNASEKAWKEAIQKNALVIRYLKEQKEELILFAIQKNPKSFKYIHTPNDAMCQLAISLDYETIRYIKDPSEKLCLLALKKSSDAYFYINKKSRTPRVINKYRAVC
;
A
#
# COMPACT_ATOMS: atom_id res chain seq x y z
N MET A 1 -62.19 -31.14 -0.03
CA MET A 1 -61.93 -29.77 0.49
C MET A 1 -60.72 -29.71 1.42
N GLU A 2 -60.46 -30.74 2.24
CA GLU A 2 -59.36 -30.76 3.22
C GLU A 2 -57.94 -30.60 2.63
N PHE A 3 -57.64 -31.26 1.50
CA PHE A 3 -56.32 -31.13 0.86
C PHE A 3 -55.99 -29.70 0.37
N ARG A 4 -57.00 -28.94 -0.11
CA ARG A 4 -56.80 -27.52 -0.49
C ARG A 4 -56.52 -26.64 0.74
N ASN A 5 -57.15 -26.92 1.87
CA ASN A 5 -56.91 -26.17 3.10
C ASN A 5 -55.52 -26.45 3.69
N LEU A 6 -55.09 -27.72 3.74
CA LEU A 6 -53.74 -28.08 4.21
C LEU A 6 -52.64 -27.48 3.33
N TYR A 7 -52.83 -27.51 2.01
CA TYR A 7 -51.92 -26.86 1.07
C TYR A 7 -51.82 -25.36 1.32
N ASN A 8 -52.95 -24.66 1.46
CA ASN A 8 -52.97 -23.21 1.70
C ASN A 8 -52.32 -22.83 3.04
N LEU A 9 -52.53 -23.62 4.10
CA LEU A 9 -51.86 -23.40 5.40
C LEU A 9 -50.35 -23.60 5.29
N SER A 10 -49.89 -24.67 4.62
CA SER A 10 -48.47 -24.94 4.40
C SER A 10 -47.81 -23.83 3.57
N TYR A 11 -48.48 -23.37 2.51
CA TYR A 11 -48.03 -22.26 1.69
C TYR A 11 -47.84 -20.97 2.51
N LYS A 12 -48.85 -20.58 3.30
CA LYS A 12 -48.79 -19.37 4.14
C LYS A 12 -47.67 -19.43 5.17
N ARG A 13 -47.43 -20.60 5.77
CA ARG A 13 -46.30 -20.82 6.69
C ARG A 13 -44.96 -20.64 5.99
N ASN A 14 -44.76 -21.30 4.85
CA ASN A 14 -43.53 -21.16 4.07
C ASN A 14 -43.29 -19.72 3.62
N LEU A 15 -44.34 -19.02 3.17
CA LEU A 15 -44.25 -17.62 2.76
C LEU A 15 -43.84 -16.70 3.92
N ASN A 16 -44.42 -16.89 5.10
CA ASN A 16 -44.02 -16.11 6.28
C ASN A 16 -42.58 -16.41 6.70
N ALA A 17 -42.17 -17.69 6.68
CA ALA A 17 -40.83 -18.09 7.05
C ALA A 17 -39.75 -17.50 6.13
N VAL A 18 -39.98 -17.47 4.80
CA VAL A 18 -39.02 -16.84 3.87
C VAL A 18 -38.97 -15.31 4.00
N LYS A 19 -40.07 -14.67 4.42
CA LYS A 19 -40.11 -13.23 4.68
C LYS A 19 -39.31 -12.85 5.92
N GLU A 20 -39.28 -13.71 6.93
CA GLU A 20 -38.46 -13.55 8.14
C GLU A 20 -36.99 -13.91 7.87
N ASN A 21 -36.74 -15.01 7.16
CA ASN A 21 -35.41 -15.48 6.78
C ASN A 21 -35.41 -16.08 5.36
N GLY A 22 -34.88 -15.34 4.38
CA GLY A 22 -34.87 -15.77 2.98
C GLY A 22 -34.15 -17.10 2.73
N LEU A 23 -33.19 -17.48 3.58
CA LEU A 23 -32.49 -18.77 3.45
C LEU A 23 -33.36 -19.96 3.83
N TYR A 24 -34.54 -19.74 4.44
CA TYR A 24 -35.52 -20.79 4.70
C TYR A 24 -36.01 -21.45 3.40
N LEU A 25 -35.84 -20.79 2.24
CA LEU A 25 -36.19 -21.34 0.92
C LEU A 25 -35.58 -22.73 0.66
N GLN A 26 -34.43 -23.06 1.27
CA GLN A 26 -33.79 -24.37 1.19
C GLN A 26 -34.68 -25.53 1.69
N TYR A 27 -35.62 -25.25 2.59
CA TYR A 27 -36.55 -26.22 3.17
C TYR A 27 -37.91 -26.23 2.47
N VAL A 28 -38.14 -25.33 1.52
CA VAL A 28 -39.41 -25.24 0.79
C VAL A 28 -39.41 -26.21 -0.39
N GLU A 29 -40.19 -27.28 -0.28
CA GLU A 29 -40.27 -28.30 -1.32
C GLU A 29 -40.95 -27.78 -2.60
N LYS A 30 -42.13 -27.16 -2.45
CA LYS A 30 -42.92 -26.57 -3.55
C LYS A 30 -42.68 -25.08 -3.62
N GLN A 31 -41.92 -24.67 -4.63
CA GLN A 31 -41.54 -23.27 -4.87
C GLN A 31 -42.37 -22.70 -6.02
N ASP A 32 -42.83 -21.46 -5.85
CA ASP A 32 -43.39 -20.64 -6.92
C ASP A 32 -42.62 -19.31 -7.00
N PHE A 33 -42.95 -18.49 -8.00
CA PHE A 33 -42.32 -17.19 -8.19
C PHE A 33 -42.41 -16.31 -6.93
N HIS A 34 -43.56 -16.28 -6.26
CA HIS A 34 -43.79 -15.35 -5.15
C HIS A 34 -42.96 -15.71 -3.91
N ILE A 35 -42.91 -16.99 -3.52
CA ILE A 35 -42.07 -17.44 -2.39
C ILE A 35 -40.59 -17.22 -2.73
N CYS A 36 -40.14 -17.55 -3.93
CA CYS A 36 -38.76 -17.31 -4.36
C CYS A 36 -38.41 -15.82 -4.33
N PHE A 37 -39.31 -14.96 -4.82
CA PHE A 37 -39.12 -13.51 -4.83
C PHE A 37 -39.03 -12.94 -3.41
N GLU A 38 -39.96 -13.28 -2.51
CA GLU A 38 -39.92 -12.80 -1.13
C GLU A 38 -38.67 -13.30 -0.39
N ALA A 39 -38.22 -14.53 -0.66
CA ALA A 39 -36.97 -15.06 -0.14
C ALA A 39 -35.75 -14.25 -0.62
N ILE A 40 -35.63 -13.99 -1.94
CA ILE A 40 -34.54 -13.19 -2.53
C ILE A 40 -34.58 -11.74 -2.04
N LYS A 41 -35.78 -11.16 -1.96
CA LYS A 41 -36.01 -9.81 -1.46
C LYS A 41 -35.49 -9.67 -0.03
N ASN A 42 -35.78 -10.64 0.84
CA ASN A 42 -35.20 -10.69 2.18
C ASN A 42 -33.68 -10.91 2.14
N ASN A 43 -33.20 -11.94 1.44
CA ASN A 43 -31.78 -12.28 1.34
C ASN A 43 -31.41 -12.75 -0.09
N PRO A 44 -30.62 -11.98 -0.85
CA PRO A 44 -30.22 -12.35 -2.21
C PRO A 44 -29.60 -13.75 -2.33
N ARG A 45 -28.88 -14.21 -1.30
CA ARG A 45 -28.24 -15.54 -1.29
C ARG A 45 -29.24 -16.69 -1.35
N ALA A 46 -30.53 -16.43 -1.12
CA ALA A 46 -31.60 -17.39 -1.35
C ALA A 46 -31.65 -17.90 -2.81
N LEU A 47 -31.11 -17.15 -3.77
CA LEU A 47 -31.02 -17.57 -5.18
C LEU A 47 -30.42 -18.97 -5.34
N ARG A 48 -29.44 -19.35 -4.51
CA ARG A 48 -28.82 -20.69 -4.54
C ARG A 48 -29.81 -21.83 -4.32
N PHE A 49 -30.95 -21.56 -3.69
CA PHE A 49 -32.00 -22.54 -3.38
C PHE A 49 -33.20 -22.48 -4.33
N VAL A 50 -33.22 -21.55 -5.28
CA VAL A 50 -34.28 -21.43 -6.29
C VAL A 50 -34.13 -22.54 -7.31
N LYS A 51 -35.12 -23.44 -7.38
CA LYS A 51 -35.11 -24.59 -8.30
C LYS A 51 -35.39 -24.17 -9.75
N ASN A 52 -36.37 -23.29 -9.93
CA ASN A 52 -36.78 -22.77 -11.24
C ASN A 52 -36.45 -21.28 -11.30
N GLN A 53 -35.28 -20.95 -11.87
CA GLN A 53 -34.81 -19.58 -12.00
C GLN A 53 -35.39 -18.91 -13.24
N ASP A 54 -35.78 -17.65 -13.11
CA ASP A 54 -36.05 -16.76 -14.24
C ASP A 54 -35.10 -15.55 -14.23
N GLU A 55 -35.09 -14.78 -15.33
CA GLU A 55 -34.20 -13.63 -15.47
C GLU A 55 -34.46 -12.55 -14.40
N PHE A 56 -35.70 -12.40 -13.95
CA PHE A 56 -36.08 -11.37 -12.98
C PHE A 56 -35.53 -11.69 -11.58
N LEU A 57 -35.76 -12.91 -11.08
CA LEU A 57 -35.23 -13.39 -9.81
C LEU A 57 -33.70 -13.38 -9.79
N CYS A 58 -33.08 -13.84 -10.88
CA CYS A 58 -31.62 -13.76 -11.05
C CYS A 58 -31.14 -12.32 -11.00
N GLY A 59 -31.77 -11.43 -11.77
CA GLY A 59 -31.44 -10.01 -11.85
C GLY A 59 -31.54 -9.30 -10.50
N GLU A 60 -32.62 -9.52 -9.76
CA GLU A 60 -32.84 -8.97 -8.42
C GLU A 60 -31.71 -9.39 -7.47
N ALA A 61 -31.38 -10.68 -7.45
CA ALA A 61 -30.32 -11.20 -6.60
C ALA A 61 -28.93 -10.64 -6.96
N VAL A 62 -28.53 -10.71 -8.24
CA VAL A 62 -27.18 -10.28 -8.65
C VAL A 62 -26.97 -8.77 -8.64
N SER A 63 -28.05 -7.98 -8.77
CA SER A 63 -27.97 -6.52 -8.65
C SER A 63 -27.55 -6.05 -7.25
N ARG A 64 -27.82 -6.88 -6.23
CA ARG A 64 -27.49 -6.62 -4.82
C ARG A 64 -26.23 -7.35 -4.37
N CYS A 65 -25.87 -8.45 -5.01
CA CYS A 65 -24.74 -9.30 -4.66
C CYS A 65 -24.18 -9.98 -5.93
N GLY A 66 -23.22 -9.34 -6.60
CA GLY A 66 -22.75 -9.75 -7.92
C GLY A 66 -22.10 -11.15 -7.98
N ASP A 67 -21.43 -11.58 -6.90
CA ASP A 67 -20.89 -12.94 -6.74
C ASP A 67 -21.92 -14.07 -6.89
N LEU A 68 -23.22 -13.78 -6.72
CA LEU A 68 -24.30 -14.75 -6.91
C LEU A 68 -24.49 -15.15 -8.36
N LEU A 69 -23.85 -14.46 -9.30
CA LEU A 69 -23.79 -14.89 -10.70
C LEU A 69 -23.29 -16.33 -10.84
N GLN A 70 -22.46 -16.82 -9.90
CA GLN A 70 -22.01 -18.21 -9.86
C GLN A 70 -23.17 -19.23 -9.77
N TYR A 71 -24.30 -18.85 -9.18
CA TYR A 71 -25.49 -19.69 -8.99
C TYR A 71 -26.56 -19.51 -10.07
N VAL A 72 -26.37 -18.57 -11.01
CA VAL A 72 -27.29 -18.36 -12.13
C VAL A 72 -27.09 -19.44 -13.18
N PHE A 73 -28.14 -20.21 -13.49
CA PHE A 73 -28.06 -21.28 -14.50
C PHE A 73 -27.96 -20.74 -15.92
N ASN A 74 -28.84 -19.80 -16.29
CA ASN A 74 -28.84 -19.16 -17.60
C ASN A 74 -28.36 -17.70 -17.50
N LYS A 75 -27.11 -17.48 -17.88
CA LYS A 75 -26.42 -16.18 -17.78
C LYS A 75 -26.73 -15.30 -18.98
N THR A 76 -27.86 -14.60 -18.95
CA THR A 76 -28.20 -13.61 -19.99
C THR A 76 -27.28 -12.40 -19.93
N LEU A 77 -27.15 -11.67 -21.05
CA LEU A 77 -26.38 -10.42 -21.11
C LEU A 77 -26.81 -9.45 -20.00
N LYS A 78 -28.13 -9.25 -19.82
CA LYS A 78 -28.68 -8.36 -18.80
C LYS A 78 -28.31 -8.78 -17.39
N THR A 79 -28.45 -10.06 -17.05
CA THR A 79 -28.11 -10.59 -15.71
C THR A 79 -26.61 -10.44 -15.43
N CYS A 80 -25.77 -10.78 -16.40
CA CYS A 80 -24.33 -10.58 -16.31
C CYS A 80 -23.96 -9.10 -16.10
N LEU A 81 -24.52 -8.19 -16.90
CA LEU A 81 -24.22 -6.76 -16.75
C LEU A 81 -24.69 -6.18 -15.42
N LEU A 82 -25.83 -6.62 -14.89
CA LEU A 82 -26.27 -6.25 -13.54
C LEU A 82 -25.28 -6.72 -12.47
N ALA A 83 -24.83 -7.97 -12.56
CA ALA A 83 -23.84 -8.53 -11.65
C ALA A 83 -22.51 -7.77 -11.71
N LEU A 84 -22.01 -7.48 -12.92
CA LEU A 84 -20.72 -6.81 -13.13
C LEU A 84 -20.73 -5.34 -12.71
N LYS A 85 -21.87 -4.65 -12.84
CA LYS A 85 -22.04 -3.29 -12.31
C LYS A 85 -21.98 -3.26 -10.79
N ASN A 86 -22.48 -4.30 -10.12
CA ASN A 86 -22.39 -4.44 -8.67
C ASN A 86 -20.99 -4.88 -8.23
N GLU A 87 -20.42 -5.91 -8.88
CA GLU A 87 -19.14 -6.52 -8.53
C GLU A 87 -18.38 -6.99 -9.79
N GLY A 88 -17.36 -6.23 -10.21
CA GLY A 88 -16.61 -6.48 -11.44
C GLY A 88 -15.83 -7.80 -11.43
N LEU A 89 -15.46 -8.32 -10.25
CA LEU A 89 -14.81 -9.63 -10.12
C LEU A 89 -15.74 -10.80 -10.45
N ALA A 90 -17.07 -10.58 -10.49
CA ALA A 90 -18.03 -11.60 -10.90
C ALA A 90 -17.82 -12.06 -12.36
N ILE A 91 -17.02 -11.35 -13.17
CA ILE A 91 -16.65 -11.79 -14.51
C ILE A 91 -15.97 -13.16 -14.53
N GLN A 92 -15.36 -13.58 -13.42
CA GLN A 92 -14.78 -14.92 -13.28
C GLN A 92 -15.82 -16.05 -13.42
N TYR A 93 -17.11 -15.76 -13.26
CA TYR A 93 -18.21 -16.71 -13.40
C TYR A 93 -18.85 -16.69 -14.79
N ILE A 94 -18.37 -15.84 -15.71
CA ILE A 94 -18.89 -15.75 -17.08
C ILE A 94 -17.95 -16.51 -18.00
N ASN A 95 -18.48 -17.53 -18.68
CA ASN A 95 -17.72 -18.21 -19.72
C ASN A 95 -17.77 -17.37 -21.00
N GLN A 96 -16.60 -17.05 -21.57
CA GLN A 96 -16.47 -16.21 -22.78
C GLN A 96 -17.22 -14.85 -22.69
N PRO A 97 -16.82 -13.95 -21.77
CA PRO A 97 -17.46 -12.64 -21.64
C PRO A 97 -17.28 -11.79 -22.91
N THR A 98 -18.31 -11.01 -23.25
CA THR A 98 -18.24 -10.04 -24.35
C THR A 98 -17.31 -8.88 -24.01
N GLU A 99 -16.89 -8.10 -25.00
CA GLU A 99 -16.09 -6.88 -24.76
C GLU A 99 -16.84 -5.89 -23.86
N GLU A 100 -18.16 -5.74 -24.02
CA GLU A 100 -18.99 -4.89 -23.15
C GLU A 100 -18.93 -5.34 -21.69
N MET A 101 -19.10 -6.64 -21.43
CA MET A 101 -18.97 -7.21 -20.09
C MET A 101 -17.58 -6.97 -19.52
N CYS A 102 -16.54 -7.20 -20.32
CA CYS A 102 -15.16 -6.95 -19.92
C CYS A 102 -14.95 -5.50 -19.50
N LEU A 103 -15.43 -4.54 -20.29
CA LEU A 103 -15.31 -3.11 -20.01
C LEU A 103 -16.09 -2.70 -18.75
N VAL A 104 -17.31 -3.18 -18.57
CA VAL A 104 -18.09 -2.91 -17.34
C VAL A 104 -17.36 -3.46 -16.11
N ALA A 105 -16.82 -4.68 -16.21
CA ALA A 105 -16.09 -5.32 -15.12
C ALA A 105 -14.84 -4.53 -14.70
N VAL A 106 -13.99 -4.15 -15.67
CA VAL A 106 -12.73 -3.43 -15.35
C VAL A 106 -12.96 -1.98 -14.94
N LYS A 107 -14.04 -1.33 -15.41
CA LYS A 107 -14.47 -0.01 -14.92
C LYS A 107 -14.91 -0.05 -13.46
N GLN A 108 -15.61 -1.12 -13.07
CA GLN A 108 -16.02 -1.30 -11.68
C GLN A 108 -14.82 -1.69 -10.80
N ASN A 109 -13.98 -2.62 -11.28
CA ASN A 109 -12.76 -3.05 -10.60
C ASN A 109 -11.69 -3.49 -11.60
N GLY A 110 -10.67 -2.65 -11.81
CA GLY A 110 -9.54 -2.94 -12.69
C GLY A 110 -8.85 -4.29 -12.47
N TYR A 111 -8.90 -4.90 -11.28
CA TYR A 111 -8.34 -6.25 -11.05
C TYR A 111 -9.14 -7.37 -11.71
N ALA A 112 -10.37 -7.10 -12.19
CA ALA A 112 -11.14 -8.02 -13.01
C ALA A 112 -10.38 -8.45 -14.28
N LEU A 113 -9.41 -7.65 -14.74
CA LEU A 113 -8.52 -7.97 -15.86
C LEU A 113 -7.83 -9.34 -15.70
N LYS A 114 -7.54 -9.76 -14.46
CA LYS A 114 -6.97 -11.08 -14.14
C LYS A 114 -7.79 -12.24 -14.73
N TYR A 115 -9.10 -12.08 -14.82
CA TYR A 115 -10.03 -13.13 -15.27
C TYR A 115 -10.39 -13.01 -16.76
N ILE A 116 -9.95 -11.96 -17.43
CA ILE A 116 -10.25 -11.72 -18.85
C ILE A 116 -9.16 -12.36 -19.72
N LYS A 117 -9.53 -13.41 -20.46
CA LYS A 117 -8.61 -14.10 -21.37
C LYS A 117 -8.36 -13.31 -22.67
N GLY A 118 -9.42 -12.76 -23.27
CA GLY A 118 -9.40 -11.96 -24.50
C GLY A 118 -9.14 -10.48 -24.21
N GLN A 119 -7.92 -10.15 -23.79
CA GLN A 119 -7.51 -8.78 -23.51
C GLN A 119 -7.30 -8.01 -24.82
N ASN A 120 -7.72 -6.74 -24.84
CA ASN A 120 -7.41 -5.79 -25.90
C ASN A 120 -6.94 -4.46 -25.28
N MET A 121 -6.49 -3.54 -26.12
CA MET A 121 -5.96 -2.25 -25.65
C MET A 121 -6.96 -1.47 -24.79
N LYS A 122 -8.24 -1.42 -25.19
CA LYS A 122 -9.29 -0.67 -24.48
C LYS A 122 -9.53 -1.25 -23.08
N ILE A 123 -9.66 -2.57 -22.97
CA ILE A 123 -9.88 -3.27 -21.69
C ILE A 123 -8.68 -3.07 -20.77
N CYS A 124 -7.45 -3.26 -21.27
CA CYS A 124 -6.25 -3.07 -20.47
C CYS A 124 -6.07 -1.62 -20.00
N HIS A 125 -6.30 -0.66 -20.91
CA HIS A 125 -6.22 0.77 -20.59
C HIS A 125 -7.22 1.15 -19.49
N GLU A 126 -8.48 0.75 -19.63
CA GLU A 126 -9.52 1.02 -18.64
C GLU A 126 -9.23 0.35 -17.28
N ALA A 127 -8.71 -0.87 -17.29
CA ALA A 127 -8.29 -1.58 -16.08
C ALA A 127 -7.18 -0.83 -15.33
N ILE A 128 -6.14 -0.36 -16.04
CA ILE A 128 -5.04 0.41 -15.46
C ILE A 128 -5.50 1.79 -15.00
N LEU A 129 -6.40 2.42 -15.77
CA LEU A 129 -7.00 3.69 -15.39
C LEU A 129 -7.74 3.56 -14.05
N THR A 130 -8.45 2.46 -13.84
CA THR A 130 -9.19 2.18 -12.59
C THR A 130 -8.25 1.77 -11.45
N HIS A 131 -7.36 0.79 -11.69
CA HIS A 131 -6.34 0.33 -10.75
C HIS A 131 -4.98 0.19 -11.46
N PRO A 132 -4.01 1.10 -11.23
CA PRO A 132 -2.72 1.08 -11.92
C PRO A 132 -1.96 -0.25 -11.78
N GLN A 133 -2.09 -0.91 -10.62
CA GLN A 133 -1.46 -2.20 -10.34
C GLN A 133 -2.08 -3.37 -11.14
N ALA A 134 -3.16 -3.14 -11.91
CA ALA A 134 -3.68 -4.12 -12.86
C ALA A 134 -2.71 -4.38 -14.02
N ILE A 135 -1.68 -3.54 -14.23
CA ILE A 135 -0.61 -3.78 -15.24
C ILE A 135 0.04 -5.16 -15.09
N LYS A 136 0.11 -5.71 -13.87
CA LYS A 136 0.64 -7.07 -13.61
C LYS A 136 -0.19 -8.19 -14.25
N TYR A 137 -1.45 -7.90 -14.61
CA TYR A 137 -2.35 -8.84 -15.29
C TYR A 137 -2.44 -8.61 -16.80
N VAL A 138 -1.79 -7.56 -17.32
CA VAL A 138 -1.72 -7.30 -18.77
C VAL A 138 -0.74 -8.30 -19.39
N LYS A 139 -1.22 -9.09 -20.35
CA LYS A 139 -0.39 -10.09 -21.05
C LYS A 139 0.68 -9.48 -21.95
N ASN A 140 0.31 -8.39 -22.65
CA ASN A 140 1.20 -7.66 -23.54
C ASN A 140 1.31 -6.21 -23.07
N GLN A 141 2.37 -5.92 -22.31
CA GLN A 141 2.62 -4.63 -21.67
C GLN A 141 3.20 -3.62 -22.67
N LEU A 142 2.34 -3.11 -23.54
CA LEU A 142 2.71 -2.08 -24.52
C LEU A 142 3.12 -0.77 -23.81
N ASP A 143 4.01 0.00 -24.45
CA ASP A 143 4.62 1.21 -23.87
C ASP A 143 3.60 2.19 -23.29
N ASP A 144 2.50 2.46 -24.02
CA ASP A 144 1.46 3.38 -23.57
C ASP A 144 0.79 2.93 -22.26
N LEU A 145 0.58 1.62 -22.09
CA LEU A 145 0.00 1.03 -20.88
C LEU A 145 0.99 1.11 -19.72
N CYS A 146 2.27 0.82 -19.97
CA CYS A 146 3.35 0.95 -18.99
C CYS A 146 3.47 2.39 -18.50
N VAL A 147 3.51 3.36 -19.43
CA VAL A 147 3.58 4.79 -19.14
C VAL A 147 2.35 5.23 -18.33
N LEU A 148 1.15 4.82 -18.73
CA LEU A 148 -0.09 5.11 -17.98
C LEU A 148 0.01 4.61 -16.54
N ALA A 149 0.43 3.35 -16.35
CA ALA A 149 0.55 2.73 -15.04
C ALA A 149 1.53 3.50 -14.12
N VAL A 150 2.77 3.73 -14.59
CA VAL A 150 3.80 4.40 -13.76
C VAL A 150 3.50 5.89 -13.54
N LYS A 151 2.77 6.55 -14.45
CA LYS A 151 2.31 7.92 -14.22
C LYS A 151 1.31 7.96 -13.06
N LYS A 152 0.34 7.04 -13.02
CA LYS A 152 -0.67 7.00 -11.95
C LYS A 152 -0.09 6.53 -10.61
N ASP A 153 0.79 5.55 -10.60
CA ASP A 153 1.51 5.09 -9.42
C ASP A 153 2.90 4.56 -9.79
N GLY A 154 3.94 5.33 -9.48
CA GLY A 154 5.32 4.94 -9.79
C GLY A 154 5.75 3.58 -9.21
N LEU A 155 5.06 3.05 -8.19
CA LEU A 155 5.37 1.72 -7.64
C LEU A 155 4.96 0.57 -8.55
N THR A 156 4.11 0.80 -9.55
CA THR A 156 3.77 -0.22 -10.56
C THR A 156 4.96 -0.61 -11.42
N LEU A 157 6.07 0.13 -11.36
CA LEU A 157 7.32 -0.22 -12.05
C LEU A 157 7.77 -1.65 -11.73
N LYS A 158 7.55 -2.13 -10.51
CA LYS A 158 7.88 -3.50 -10.09
C LYS A 158 7.15 -4.59 -10.88
N ASP A 159 6.01 -4.24 -11.48
CA ASP A 159 5.12 -5.15 -12.19
C ASP A 159 5.33 -5.07 -13.72
N ILE A 160 6.30 -4.26 -14.18
CA ILE A 160 6.66 -4.13 -15.61
C ILE A 160 7.78 -5.11 -15.95
N PHE A 161 7.61 -5.91 -17.01
CA PHE A 161 8.56 -6.97 -17.36
C PHE A 161 9.89 -6.47 -17.93
N TYR A 162 9.84 -5.44 -18.78
CA TYR A 162 11.01 -4.90 -19.47
C TYR A 162 11.02 -3.37 -19.40
N PRO A 163 11.21 -2.78 -18.20
CA PRO A 163 11.24 -1.34 -18.06
C PRO A 163 12.50 -0.74 -18.70
N ASN A 164 12.38 0.49 -19.20
CA ASN A 164 13.46 1.25 -19.83
C ASN A 164 13.73 2.56 -19.07
N GLU A 165 14.77 3.29 -19.46
CA GLU A 165 15.18 4.53 -18.77
C GLU A 165 14.07 5.58 -18.71
N MET A 166 13.24 5.67 -19.75
CA MET A 166 12.09 6.58 -19.78
C MET A 166 11.05 6.20 -18.71
N LEU A 167 10.73 4.91 -18.57
CA LEU A 167 9.83 4.42 -17.54
C LEU A 167 10.40 4.61 -16.13
N TYR A 168 11.71 4.40 -15.93
CA TYR A 168 12.38 4.67 -14.66
C TYR A 168 12.23 6.13 -14.25
N LEU A 169 12.50 7.06 -15.17
CA LEU A 169 12.35 8.48 -14.92
C LEU A 169 10.92 8.86 -14.57
N ILE A 170 9.93 8.38 -15.33
CA ILE A 170 8.51 8.66 -15.05
C ILE A 170 8.10 8.07 -13.70
N ALA A 171 8.50 6.83 -13.40
CA ALA A 171 8.16 6.16 -12.15
C ALA A 171 8.75 6.88 -10.93
N VAL A 172 10.02 7.28 -10.96
CA VAL A 172 10.67 8.03 -9.86
C VAL A 172 10.10 9.45 -9.73
N LYS A 173 9.74 10.09 -10.85
CA LYS A 173 9.00 11.37 -10.85
C LYS A 173 7.59 11.22 -10.24
N SER A 174 6.90 10.12 -10.48
CA SER A 174 5.60 9.85 -9.85
C SER A 174 5.77 9.54 -8.36
N ASN A 175 6.59 8.54 -8.02
CA ASN A 175 6.89 8.12 -6.66
C ASN A 175 8.39 7.84 -6.47
N PRO A 176 9.11 8.61 -5.63
CA PRO A 176 10.55 8.39 -5.40
C PRO A 176 10.91 6.99 -4.91
N ALA A 177 9.97 6.30 -4.25
CA ALA A 177 10.18 4.93 -3.78
C ALA A 177 10.23 3.89 -4.91
N ALA A 178 9.90 4.26 -6.15
CA ALA A 178 10.13 3.40 -7.31
C ALA A 178 11.62 3.08 -7.53
N ILE A 179 12.54 3.92 -7.02
CA ILE A 179 13.99 3.71 -7.13
C ILE A 179 14.44 2.35 -6.56
N GLN A 180 13.70 1.78 -5.61
CA GLN A 180 14.00 0.48 -5.02
C GLN A 180 13.86 -0.69 -6.01
N TYR A 181 13.14 -0.49 -7.12
CA TYR A 181 12.92 -1.49 -8.16
C TYR A 181 13.87 -1.32 -9.35
N ILE A 182 14.77 -0.33 -9.31
CA ILE A 182 15.71 -0.05 -10.39
C ILE A 182 17.07 -0.65 -10.00
N GLN A 183 17.54 -1.62 -10.77
CA GLN A 183 18.89 -2.14 -10.59
C GLN A 183 19.89 -1.13 -11.16
N ASN A 184 20.88 -0.75 -10.34
CA ASN A 184 21.93 0.21 -10.72
C ASN A 184 21.38 1.53 -11.30
N PRO A 185 20.56 2.29 -10.54
CA PRO A 185 19.98 3.52 -11.04
C PRO A 185 21.06 4.55 -11.38
N SER A 186 20.82 5.35 -12.42
CA SER A 186 21.70 6.45 -12.80
C SER A 186 21.80 7.51 -11.69
N GLU A 187 22.91 8.24 -11.66
CA GLU A 187 23.13 9.32 -10.68
C GLU A 187 21.99 10.36 -10.74
N GLU A 188 21.45 10.64 -11.93
CA GLU A 188 20.31 11.54 -12.10
C GLU A 188 19.06 11.03 -11.37
N LEU A 189 18.71 9.75 -11.54
CA LEU A 189 17.56 9.14 -10.88
C LEU A 189 17.73 9.07 -9.36
N ILE A 190 18.95 8.74 -8.91
CA ILE A 190 19.29 8.75 -7.48
C ILE A 190 19.05 10.15 -6.91
N LEU A 191 19.64 11.19 -7.52
CA LEU A 191 19.50 12.57 -7.07
C LEU A 191 18.05 13.03 -7.08
N LEU A 192 17.29 12.69 -8.12
CA LEU A 192 15.86 12.97 -8.22
C LEU A 192 15.08 12.35 -7.06
N ALA A 193 15.34 11.08 -6.74
CA ALA A 193 14.66 10.37 -5.66
C ALA A 193 14.97 10.98 -4.28
N VAL A 194 16.26 11.16 -3.96
CA VAL A 194 16.69 11.61 -2.63
C VAL A 194 16.36 13.07 -2.36
N ARG A 195 16.33 13.94 -3.38
CA ARG A 195 15.91 15.34 -3.24
C ARG A 195 14.46 15.48 -2.79
N ARG A 196 13.60 14.55 -3.21
CA ARG A 196 12.18 14.52 -2.83
C ARG A 196 11.95 13.74 -1.54
N LYS A 197 12.62 12.59 -1.37
CA LYS A 197 12.51 11.72 -0.20
C LYS A 197 13.91 11.23 0.20
N PRO A 198 14.59 11.90 1.16
CA PRO A 198 15.97 11.60 1.51
C PRO A 198 16.21 10.16 1.99
N ASN A 199 15.20 9.56 2.63
CA ASN A 199 15.26 8.18 3.09
C ASN A 199 15.32 7.14 1.95
N MET A 200 15.13 7.54 0.69
CA MET A 200 15.33 6.63 -0.45
C MET A 200 16.78 6.17 -0.59
N ILE A 201 17.73 6.94 -0.03
CA ILE A 201 19.15 6.57 0.00
C ILE A 201 19.40 5.17 0.58
N GLN A 202 18.52 4.69 1.48
CA GLN A 202 18.63 3.36 2.09
C GLN A 202 18.46 2.21 1.09
N TYR A 203 17.78 2.45 -0.03
CA TYR A 203 17.56 1.44 -1.09
C TYR A 203 18.65 1.45 -2.15
N ILE A 204 19.60 2.38 -2.08
CA ILE A 204 20.67 2.56 -3.08
C ILE A 204 21.96 1.98 -2.52
N ARG A 205 22.34 0.79 -3.02
CA ARG A 205 23.51 0.06 -2.51
C ARG A 205 24.82 0.84 -2.63
N ASN A 206 25.05 1.46 -3.79
CA ASN A 206 26.30 2.14 -4.12
C ASN A 206 26.04 3.61 -4.45
N ALA A 207 25.41 4.35 -3.54
CA ALA A 207 25.15 5.77 -3.74
C ALA A 207 26.46 6.59 -3.72
N SER A 208 26.55 7.56 -4.64
CA SER A 208 27.68 8.47 -4.69
C SER A 208 27.76 9.35 -3.43
N GLU A 209 28.93 9.90 -3.15
CA GLU A 209 29.09 10.89 -2.08
C GLU A 209 28.20 12.13 -2.29
N LYS A 210 28.00 12.54 -3.55
CA LYS A 210 27.10 13.62 -3.93
C LYS A 210 25.66 13.31 -3.52
N ALA A 211 25.17 12.11 -3.82
CA ALA A 211 23.84 11.65 -3.43
C ALA A 211 23.68 11.59 -1.90
N TRP A 212 24.71 11.13 -1.18
CA TRP A 212 24.72 11.16 0.29
C TRP A 212 24.67 12.58 0.85
N LYS A 213 25.51 13.49 0.34
CA LYS A 213 25.50 14.91 0.74
C LYS A 213 24.12 15.53 0.49
N GLU A 214 23.50 15.26 -0.66
CA GLU A 214 22.14 15.75 -0.98
C GLU A 214 21.08 15.18 -0.02
N ALA A 215 21.12 13.88 0.28
CA ALA A 215 20.20 13.26 1.24
C ALA A 215 20.39 13.81 2.67
N ILE A 216 21.63 13.92 3.13
CA ILE A 216 22.01 14.44 4.46
C ILE A 216 21.60 15.91 4.59
N GLN A 217 21.80 16.71 3.55
CA GLN A 217 21.41 18.12 3.51
C GLN A 217 19.91 18.31 3.76
N LYS A 218 19.06 17.38 3.31
CA LYS A 218 17.62 17.40 3.53
C LYS A 218 17.21 16.75 4.86
N ASN A 219 17.88 15.67 5.25
CA ASN A 219 17.65 15.00 6.52
C ASN A 219 18.91 14.25 6.99
N ALA A 220 19.69 14.86 7.87
CA ALA A 220 20.93 14.26 8.36
C ALA A 220 20.74 12.94 9.13
N LEU A 221 19.53 12.61 9.59
CA LEU A 221 19.28 11.34 10.26
C LEU A 221 19.30 10.14 9.31
N VAL A 222 19.38 10.34 7.99
CA VAL A 222 19.59 9.25 7.01
C VAL A 222 20.98 8.63 7.13
N ILE A 223 21.92 9.28 7.82
CA ILE A 223 23.26 8.72 8.10
C ILE A 223 23.19 7.34 8.77
N ARG A 224 22.07 7.04 9.46
CA ARG A 224 21.80 5.71 10.05
C ARG A 224 21.84 4.56 9.04
N TYR A 225 21.68 4.85 7.75
CA TYR A 225 21.70 3.87 6.67
C TYR A 225 23.08 3.73 6.02
N LEU A 226 24.04 4.60 6.37
CA LEU A 226 25.39 4.57 5.80
C LEU A 226 26.18 3.41 6.43
N LYS A 227 26.49 2.38 5.61
CA LYS A 227 27.24 1.20 6.07
C LYS A 227 28.71 1.51 6.32
N GLU A 228 29.35 2.22 5.39
CA GLU A 228 30.75 2.62 5.49
C GLU A 228 30.85 4.06 5.98
N GLN A 229 31.26 4.22 7.24
CA GLN A 229 31.30 5.49 7.97
C GLN A 229 32.46 6.40 7.52
N LYS A 230 32.35 6.95 6.31
CA LYS A 230 33.29 7.96 5.79
C LYS A 230 33.23 9.24 6.63
N GLU A 231 34.38 9.70 7.10
CA GLU A 231 34.51 10.83 8.02
C GLU A 231 33.85 12.11 7.48
N GLU A 232 34.06 12.44 6.20
CA GLU A 232 33.49 13.65 5.60
C GLU A 232 31.95 13.69 5.65
N LEU A 233 31.28 12.57 5.35
CA LEU A 233 29.83 12.47 5.38
C LEU A 233 29.28 12.56 6.80
N ILE A 234 30.01 12.01 7.77
CA ILE A 234 29.66 12.08 9.19
C ILE A 234 29.76 13.50 9.71
N LEU A 235 30.89 14.17 9.46
CA LEU A 235 31.09 15.56 9.87
C LEU A 235 30.01 16.46 9.25
N PHE A 236 29.71 16.25 7.96
CA PHE A 236 28.63 16.95 7.29
C PHE A 236 27.25 16.67 7.93
N ALA A 237 26.95 15.42 8.30
CA ALA A 237 25.70 15.08 8.98
C ALA A 237 25.58 15.72 10.37
N ILE A 238 26.65 15.73 11.16
CA ILE A 238 26.69 16.39 12.47
C ILE A 238 26.43 17.89 12.31
N GLN A 239 27.08 18.52 11.34
CA GLN A 239 26.89 19.95 11.05
C GLN A 239 25.44 20.29 10.69
N LYS A 240 24.76 19.43 9.92
CA LYS A 240 23.36 19.65 9.52
C LYS A 240 22.37 19.34 10.62
N ASN A 241 22.64 18.32 11.43
CA ASN A 241 21.84 17.98 12.60
C ASN A 241 22.68 17.21 13.63
N PRO A 242 23.03 17.82 14.78
CA PRO A 242 23.83 17.17 15.81
C PRO A 242 23.21 15.87 16.36
N LYS A 243 21.88 15.73 16.32
CA LYS A 243 21.20 14.49 16.74
C LYS A 243 21.50 13.30 15.84
N SER A 244 22.08 13.51 14.66
CA SER A 244 22.59 12.43 13.79
C SER A 244 23.75 11.67 14.44
N PHE A 245 24.47 12.31 15.38
CA PHE A 245 25.62 11.73 16.08
C PHE A 245 25.31 10.39 16.75
N LYS A 246 24.07 10.19 17.22
CA LYS A 246 23.63 8.93 17.84
C LYS A 246 23.73 7.69 16.95
N TYR A 247 23.90 7.87 15.63
CA TYR A 247 24.03 6.78 14.66
C TYR A 247 25.48 6.51 14.25
N ILE A 248 26.46 7.21 14.83
CA ILE A 248 27.89 7.00 14.57
C ILE A 248 28.39 5.89 15.49
N HIS A 249 29.06 4.88 14.92
CA HIS A 249 29.48 3.70 15.69
C HIS A 249 30.85 3.91 16.35
N THR A 250 31.76 4.60 15.65
CA THR A 250 33.13 4.84 16.10
C THR A 250 33.45 6.34 15.99
N PRO A 251 32.86 7.20 16.84
CA PRO A 251 33.14 8.63 16.79
C PRO A 251 34.56 8.93 17.26
N ASN A 252 35.28 9.75 16.50
CA ASN A 252 36.59 10.27 16.93
C ASN A 252 36.42 11.55 17.77
N ASP A 253 37.52 12.01 18.39
CA ASP A 253 37.51 13.19 19.26
C ASP A 253 37.04 14.46 18.55
N ALA A 254 37.35 14.62 17.25
CA ALA A 254 36.91 15.79 16.47
C ALA A 254 35.39 15.78 16.25
N MET A 255 34.81 14.62 15.91
CA MET A 255 33.36 14.43 15.78
C MET A 255 32.64 14.69 17.11
N CYS A 256 33.17 14.16 18.22
CA CYS A 256 32.64 14.39 19.57
C CYS A 256 32.64 15.87 19.95
N GLN A 257 33.77 16.56 19.74
CA GLN A 257 33.90 17.99 20.01
C GLN A 257 32.94 18.80 19.16
N LEU A 258 32.85 18.50 17.86
CA LEU A 258 31.93 19.17 16.94
C LEU A 258 30.47 18.99 17.37
N ALA A 259 30.04 17.75 17.65
CA ALA A 259 28.67 17.46 18.06
C ALA A 259 28.28 18.20 19.34
N ILE A 260 29.12 18.15 20.38
CA ILE A 260 28.89 18.87 21.65
C ILE A 260 28.89 20.39 21.43
N SER A 261 29.76 20.89 20.56
CA SER A 261 29.85 22.34 20.29
C SER A 261 28.57 22.91 19.66
N LEU A 262 27.88 22.09 18.87
CA LEU A 262 26.61 22.44 18.20
C LEU A 262 25.40 22.14 19.08
N ASP A 263 25.40 21.03 19.81
CA ASP A 263 24.33 20.62 20.73
C ASP A 263 24.94 19.86 21.91
N TYR A 264 24.98 20.49 23.08
CA TYR A 264 25.59 19.92 24.28
C TYR A 264 24.91 18.61 24.72
N GLU A 265 23.64 18.40 24.36
CA GLU A 265 22.90 17.20 24.73
C GLU A 265 23.45 15.93 24.06
N THR A 266 24.20 16.09 22.97
CA THR A 266 24.83 14.98 22.23
C THR A 266 25.83 14.19 23.07
N ILE A 267 26.35 14.78 24.16
CA ILE A 267 27.22 14.08 25.12
C ILE A 267 26.58 12.80 25.67
N ARG A 268 25.24 12.72 25.71
CA ARG A 268 24.50 11.52 26.13
C ARG A 268 24.78 10.30 25.25
N TYR A 269 25.20 10.51 24.00
CA TYR A 269 25.48 9.46 23.02
C TYR A 269 26.96 9.03 23.03
N ILE A 270 27.82 9.72 23.77
CA ILE A 270 29.25 9.39 23.87
C ILE A 270 29.41 8.37 25.00
N LYS A 271 29.93 7.19 24.66
CA LYS A 271 30.33 6.21 25.66
C LYS A 271 31.61 6.69 26.35
N ASP A 272 31.55 6.85 27.66
CA ASP A 272 32.68 7.26 28.51
C ASP A 272 33.38 8.56 28.03
N PRO A 273 32.65 9.71 27.99
CA PRO A 273 33.22 10.97 27.53
C PRO A 273 34.42 11.38 28.41
N SER A 274 35.48 11.87 27.77
CA SER A 274 36.65 12.39 28.48
C SER A 274 36.31 13.62 29.33
N GLU A 275 37.14 13.91 30.34
CA GLU A 275 36.97 15.12 31.17
C GLU A 275 36.90 16.38 30.29
N LYS A 276 37.71 16.45 29.22
CA LYS A 276 37.70 17.55 28.26
C LYS A 276 36.34 17.74 27.58
N LEU A 277 35.71 16.65 27.12
CA LEU A 277 34.38 16.69 26.49
C LEU A 277 33.30 17.06 27.49
N CYS A 278 33.39 16.56 28.73
CA CYS A 278 32.46 16.91 29.82
C CYS A 278 32.52 18.41 30.14
N LEU A 279 33.73 18.97 30.28
CA LEU A 279 33.92 20.41 30.52
C LEU A 279 33.45 21.25 29.32
N LEU A 280 33.63 20.76 28.10
CA LEU A 280 33.12 21.42 26.89
C LEU A 280 31.58 21.51 26.91
N ALA A 281 30.89 20.42 27.26
CA ALA A 281 29.43 20.40 27.36
C ALA A 281 28.91 21.32 28.48
N LEU A 282 29.56 21.28 29.67
CA LEU A 282 29.21 22.17 30.79
C LEU A 282 29.45 23.66 30.50
N LYS A 283 30.38 23.98 29.59
CA LYS A 283 30.57 25.36 29.14
C LYS A 283 29.38 25.86 28.30
N LYS A 284 28.63 24.95 27.67
CA LYS A 284 27.45 25.29 26.85
C LYS A 284 26.18 25.38 27.68
N SER A 285 25.97 24.47 28.62
CA SER A 285 24.84 24.49 29.56
C SER A 285 25.16 23.69 30.81
N SER A 286 24.72 24.16 31.97
CA SER A 286 24.81 23.42 33.23
C SER A 286 23.99 22.12 33.19
N ASP A 287 22.90 22.09 32.42
CA ASP A 287 22.05 20.90 32.22
C ASP A 287 22.80 19.73 31.58
N ALA A 288 23.93 20.00 30.89
CA ALA A 288 24.79 18.96 30.35
C ALA A 288 25.22 17.93 31.42
N TYR A 289 25.31 18.35 32.68
CA TYR A 289 25.61 17.48 33.81
C TYR A 289 24.67 16.27 33.92
N PHE A 290 23.38 16.47 33.64
CA PHE A 290 22.37 15.40 33.71
C PHE A 290 22.57 14.34 32.61
N TYR A 291 23.25 14.70 31.52
CA TYR A 291 23.57 13.80 30.41
C TYR A 291 24.95 13.13 30.54
N ILE A 292 25.82 13.60 31.43
CA ILE A 292 27.13 12.99 31.69
C ILE A 292 26.97 11.76 32.57
N ASN A 293 27.50 10.62 32.10
CA ASN A 293 27.47 9.36 32.84
C ASN A 293 28.24 9.48 34.17
N LYS A 294 27.85 8.70 35.18
CA LYS A 294 28.45 8.82 36.53
C LYS A 294 29.97 8.58 36.53
N LYS A 295 30.49 7.69 35.68
CA LYS A 295 31.92 7.37 35.59
C LYS A 295 32.76 8.55 35.11
N SER A 296 32.21 9.40 34.26
CA SER A 296 32.88 10.58 33.70
C SER A 296 32.75 11.84 34.57
N ARG A 297 32.11 11.78 35.74
CA ARG A 297 31.96 12.92 36.67
C ARG A 297 33.17 13.05 37.60
N THR A 298 34.31 13.46 37.04
CA THR A 298 35.52 13.72 37.83
C THR A 298 35.30 14.86 38.85
N PRO A 299 36.14 15.01 39.89
CA PRO A 299 36.05 16.13 40.83
C PRO A 299 36.02 17.49 40.12
N ARG A 300 36.76 17.63 39.01
CA ARG A 300 36.79 18.86 38.21
C ARG A 300 35.47 19.11 37.49
N VAL A 301 34.84 18.08 36.92
CA VAL A 301 33.51 18.19 36.27
C VAL A 301 32.44 18.57 37.31
N ILE A 302 32.47 17.97 38.50
CA ILE A 302 31.53 18.28 39.59
C ILE A 302 31.71 19.72 40.09
N ASN A 303 32.95 20.14 40.32
CA ASN A 303 33.24 21.50 40.75
C ASN A 303 32.86 22.52 39.67
N LYS A 304 33.08 22.19 38.39
CA LYS A 304 32.65 23.06 37.29
C LYS A 304 31.14 23.22 37.25
N TYR A 305 30.38 22.13 37.40
CA TYR A 305 28.91 22.17 37.47
C TYR A 305 28.41 23.04 38.62
N ARG A 306 28.94 22.84 39.84
CA ARG A 306 28.59 23.65 41.02
C ARG A 306 28.89 25.15 40.87
N ALA A 307 29.86 25.50 40.04
CA ALA A 307 30.23 26.90 39.80
C ALA A 307 29.36 27.59 38.73
N VAL A 308 28.54 26.84 37.99
CA VAL A 308 27.67 27.37 36.91
C VAL A 308 26.18 27.10 37.15
N CYS A 309 25.82 26.59 38.33
CA CYS A 309 24.46 26.43 38.85
C CYS A 309 24.20 27.48 39.92
#